data_AF-A0AAE9GX21-F1
#
_entry.id   AF-A0AAE9GX21-F1
#
_cell.length_a   1.000
_cell.length_b   1.000
_cell.length_c   1.000
_cell.angle_alpha   90.00
_cell.angle_beta   90.00
_cell.angle_gamma   90.00
#
_symmetry.space_group_name_H-M   'P 1'
#
loop_
_entity.id
_entity.type
_entity.pdbx_description
1 polymer ?
#
loop_
_entity_poly.entity_id
_entity_poly.type
_entity_poly.pdbx_seq_one_letter_code
_entity_poly.pdbx_strand_id
1 'polypeptide(L)'
;MSYYSWSGIKVPFWGAWGGSKGYNVCVSRTKNAECGVDAIGTKGNDSITGTWFNDKLFGGDGNDTLKGLAGNDYLDGGKGADTMIGGWGDDVYVVDDECDVVSECLWQGNDTVISYIDYTLGNHVENLVAAGDKALTLNGNNLDNIISGNAADNVINGGGGNDKLYGGDGCDTLNGGEGCDVLYGEHGDDKLSGGAGADKLYGGEGNDWLDGGSGNDVLYGGAGDDILIGGGGRDALYGEDGDDNLYGSNDADCLDGGNGCDVLDGGYGNDWLNGGAGGDTYIYGKNYGHDTIVDCGDPCDTDRIEFKSDICLTDLCFTASHGNLIISAGKGDSITVKNWFYGEQNQIEMLSFNSNDISVSNEQINAAFNHSSYGASVSGASLAAMVQEQAAQTAAVI
;
A
#
# COMPACT_ATOMS: atom_id res chain seq x y z
N MET A 1 20.22 2.45 -12.69
CA MET A 1 20.86 1.13 -12.45
C MET A 1 21.77 1.21 -11.23
N SER A 2 21.17 0.99 -10.06
CA SER A 2 21.85 0.84 -8.78
C SER A 2 21.07 -0.22 -8.02
N TYR A 3 21.60 -1.44 -8.03
CA TYR A 3 21.05 -2.57 -7.30
C TYR A 3 21.23 -2.35 -5.80
N TYR A 4 20.13 -2.33 -5.05
CA TYR A 4 20.17 -2.63 -3.62
C TYR A 4 20.23 -4.15 -3.48
N SER A 5 21.37 -4.67 -3.05
CA SER A 5 21.50 -6.06 -2.63
C SER A 5 21.20 -6.15 -1.14
N TRP A 6 20.06 -6.71 -0.76
CA TRP A 6 19.87 -7.20 0.60
C TRP A 6 20.42 -8.63 0.70
N SER A 7 21.35 -8.79 1.64
CA SER A 7 22.06 -10.04 1.92
C SER A 7 21.10 -11.05 2.54
N GLY A 8 20.88 -12.15 1.82
CA GLY A 8 19.95 -13.20 2.18
C GLY A 8 20.24 -13.92 3.49
N ILE A 9 19.14 -14.24 4.16
CA ILE A 9 19.07 -15.37 5.10
C ILE A 9 19.04 -16.63 4.24
N LYS A 10 20.15 -17.39 4.28
CA LYS A 10 20.19 -18.74 3.70
C LYS A 10 19.73 -19.73 4.75
N VAL A 11 18.53 -20.28 4.57
CA VAL A 11 18.09 -21.49 5.29
C VAL A 11 18.93 -22.69 4.82
N PRO A 12 19.64 -23.41 5.72
CA PRO A 12 20.46 -24.55 5.32
C PRO A 12 19.60 -25.83 5.21
N PHE A 13 19.47 -26.33 3.99
CA PHE A 13 18.90 -27.64 3.70
C PHE A 13 19.90 -28.75 4.03
N TRP A 14 19.64 -29.64 5.01
CA TRP A 14 20.47 -30.84 5.23
C TRP A 14 19.64 -32.12 5.47
N GLY A 15 19.99 -33.14 4.68
CA GLY A 15 19.34 -34.44 4.61
C GLY A 15 19.68 -35.41 5.75
N ALA A 16 18.82 -36.42 5.83
CA ALA A 16 18.71 -37.46 6.86
C ALA A 16 19.94 -38.35 7.05
N TRP A 17 20.33 -38.61 8.32
CA TRP A 17 20.91 -39.86 8.88
C TRP A 17 20.68 -39.82 10.41
N GLY A 18 20.05 -40.79 11.08
CA GLY A 18 20.63 -42.10 11.42
C GLY A 18 21.16 -42.08 12.87
N GLY A 19 20.34 -42.52 13.84
CA GLY A 19 20.49 -42.21 15.26
C GLY A 19 21.70 -42.80 16.01
N SER A 20 22.10 -42.11 17.08
CA SER A 20 22.54 -42.69 18.37
C SER A 20 22.76 -41.60 19.42
N LYS A 21 22.13 -41.80 20.59
CA LYS A 21 22.34 -41.17 21.92
C LYS A 21 22.84 -39.71 21.95
N GLY A 22 21.92 -38.80 22.26
CA GLY A 22 22.20 -37.40 22.56
C GLY A 22 23.18 -37.24 23.72
N TYR A 23 24.23 -36.48 23.47
CA TYR A 23 24.95 -35.53 24.33
C TYR A 23 26.09 -34.99 23.46
N ASN A 24 25.95 -33.78 22.90
CA ASN A 24 27.09 -33.05 22.38
C ASN A 24 27.52 -31.99 23.39
N VAL A 25 28.74 -32.21 23.84
CA VAL A 25 29.50 -31.48 24.83
C VAL A 25 29.99 -30.17 24.22
N CYS A 26 29.85 -29.07 24.97
CA CYS A 26 30.63 -27.84 24.74
C CYS A 26 32.13 -28.18 24.70
N VAL A 27 32.75 -28.27 23.53
CA VAL A 27 34.20 -28.45 23.42
C VAL A 27 34.88 -27.08 23.45
N SER A 28 34.90 -26.44 24.62
CA SER A 28 35.83 -25.36 24.85
C SER A 28 37.19 -25.90 25.31
N ARG A 29 38.24 -25.67 24.51
CA ARG A 29 39.64 -25.97 24.88
C ARG A 29 40.26 -24.88 25.77
N THR A 30 39.47 -23.97 26.30
CA THR A 30 39.90 -22.91 27.22
C THR A 30 38.97 -22.86 28.42
N LYS A 31 39.52 -22.93 29.63
CA LYS A 31 38.78 -23.05 30.91
C LYS A 31 37.80 -21.90 31.26
N ASN A 32 37.53 -20.98 30.33
CA ASN A 32 36.60 -19.85 30.44
C ASN A 32 35.86 -19.65 29.09
N ALA A 33 35.04 -20.58 28.62
CA ALA A 33 34.09 -20.26 27.55
C ALA A 33 32.68 -20.32 28.11
N GLU A 34 32.17 -19.12 28.34
CA GLU A 34 30.76 -18.75 28.41
C GLU A 34 30.16 -18.99 27.01
N CYS A 35 29.68 -20.21 26.75
CA CYS A 35 29.01 -20.54 25.49
C CYS A 35 27.72 -21.29 25.78
N GLY A 36 26.67 -20.99 25.02
CA GLY A 36 25.42 -21.73 25.08
C GLY A 36 25.56 -23.17 24.61
N VAL A 37 24.45 -23.90 24.68
CA VAL A 37 24.32 -25.32 24.38
C VAL A 37 23.54 -25.53 23.09
N ASP A 38 24.05 -26.44 22.27
CA ASP A 38 23.28 -27.06 21.19
C ASP A 38 22.71 -28.38 21.72
N ALA A 39 21.41 -28.40 22.02
CA ALA A 39 20.71 -29.56 22.55
C ALA A 39 19.75 -30.12 21.50
N ILE A 40 19.76 -31.44 21.32
CA ILE A 40 18.90 -32.15 20.39
C ILE A 40 18.18 -33.25 21.16
N GLY A 41 16.86 -33.23 21.14
CA GLY A 41 15.99 -34.25 21.70
C GLY A 41 15.94 -35.50 20.84
N THR A 42 14.92 -36.31 21.09
CA THR A 42 14.79 -37.68 20.65
C THR A 42 13.59 -37.82 19.72
N LYS A 43 12.85 -38.93 19.85
CA LYS A 43 11.63 -39.20 19.08
C LYS A 43 10.39 -39.27 19.96
N GLY A 44 10.55 -38.95 21.23
CA GLY A 44 9.45 -38.91 22.18
C GLY A 44 9.62 -37.68 23.04
N ASN A 45 8.62 -37.43 23.86
CA ASN A 45 8.50 -36.20 24.62
C ASN A 45 9.75 -35.90 25.47
N ASP A 46 10.43 -34.83 25.13
CA ASP A 46 11.65 -34.34 25.74
C ASP A 46 11.39 -33.06 26.53
N SER A 47 12.20 -32.86 27.57
CA SER A 47 12.25 -31.60 28.31
C SER A 47 13.67 -31.08 28.26
N ILE A 48 13.86 -30.03 27.46
CA ILE A 48 15.16 -29.44 27.18
C ILE A 48 15.20 -28.07 27.84
N THR A 49 16.28 -27.80 28.56
CA THR A 49 16.52 -26.50 29.18
C THR A 49 17.93 -26.05 28.84
N GLY A 50 18.02 -24.85 28.30
CA GLY A 50 19.22 -24.14 27.94
C GLY A 50 20.01 -23.62 29.14
N THR A 51 20.85 -22.65 28.86
CA THR A 51 21.76 -21.97 29.77
C THR A 51 21.38 -20.49 29.90
N TRP A 52 22.31 -19.61 30.25
CA TRP A 52 22.06 -18.16 30.29
C TRP A 52 22.77 -17.44 29.13
N PHE A 53 23.07 -18.19 28.09
CA PHE A 53 23.75 -17.75 26.88
C PHE A 53 22.97 -18.30 25.69
N ASN A 54 23.17 -17.69 24.52
CA ASN A 54 22.51 -18.09 23.29
C ASN A 54 22.65 -19.60 22.98
N ASP A 55 21.53 -20.30 23.01
CA ASP A 55 21.40 -21.73 22.83
C ASP A 55 20.70 -22.09 21.51
N LYS A 56 20.83 -23.36 21.10
CA LYS A 56 20.04 -23.95 20.02
C LYS A 56 19.39 -25.23 20.51
N LEU A 57 18.08 -25.22 20.64
CA LEU A 57 17.31 -26.31 21.22
C LEU A 57 16.42 -26.91 20.14
N PHE A 58 16.58 -28.21 19.89
CA PHE A 58 15.79 -28.97 18.92
C PHE A 58 15.03 -30.07 19.65
N GLY A 59 13.70 -30.12 19.57
CA GLY A 59 12.85 -31.14 20.21
C GLY A 59 12.93 -32.48 19.48
N GLY A 60 12.56 -32.51 18.20
CA GLY A 60 12.67 -33.68 17.35
C GLY A 60 11.32 -34.20 16.88
N ASP A 61 11.00 -35.47 17.16
CA ASP A 61 9.61 -35.94 17.09
C ASP A 61 9.11 -36.03 18.54
N GLY A 62 7.85 -35.69 18.83
CA GLY A 62 7.30 -35.82 20.18
C GLY A 62 6.50 -34.59 20.58
N ASN A 63 5.96 -34.58 21.80
CA ASN A 63 5.44 -33.34 22.37
C ASN A 63 6.45 -32.86 23.42
N ASP A 64 7.26 -31.90 23.05
CA ASP A 64 8.45 -31.48 23.73
C ASP A 64 8.24 -30.17 24.50
N THR A 65 9.11 -29.90 25.47
CA THR A 65 9.15 -28.64 26.20
C THR A 65 10.55 -28.08 26.16
N LEU A 66 10.73 -26.97 25.47
CA LEU A 66 12.00 -26.28 25.27
C LEU A 66 12.01 -24.99 26.10
N LYS A 67 13.10 -24.75 26.83
CA LYS A 67 13.30 -23.55 27.65
C LYS A 67 14.68 -22.93 27.39
N GLY A 68 14.75 -21.75 26.80
CA GLY A 68 16.00 -21.02 26.54
C GLY A 68 16.63 -20.47 27.82
N LEU A 69 15.81 -19.76 28.63
CA LEU A 69 16.13 -19.00 29.83
C LEU A 69 16.61 -17.58 29.55
N ALA A 70 17.88 -17.39 29.21
CA ALA A 70 18.44 -16.07 28.93
C ALA A 70 19.49 -16.18 27.84
N GLY A 71 19.68 -15.12 27.07
CA GLY A 71 20.38 -15.19 25.80
C GLY A 71 19.40 -15.13 24.64
N ASN A 72 19.93 -14.97 23.44
CA ASN A 72 19.13 -15.02 22.21
C ASN A 72 19.15 -16.45 21.69
N ASP A 73 18.10 -17.19 21.98
CA ASP A 73 17.98 -18.62 21.81
C ASP A 73 17.22 -18.98 20.53
N TYR A 74 17.54 -20.13 19.94
CA TYR A 74 16.79 -20.71 18.83
C TYR A 74 16.10 -21.98 19.30
N LEU A 75 14.78 -22.00 19.26
CA LEU A 75 13.93 -23.10 19.72
C LEU A 75 13.14 -23.66 18.54
N ASP A 76 13.35 -24.93 18.25
CA ASP A 76 12.67 -25.66 17.17
C ASP A 76 12.10 -26.95 17.78
N GLY A 77 10.79 -26.98 18.00
CA GLY A 77 10.08 -28.14 18.56
C GLY A 77 10.20 -29.37 17.65
N GLY A 78 10.20 -29.15 16.34
CA GLY A 78 10.05 -30.21 15.36
C GLY A 78 8.60 -30.69 15.33
N LYS A 79 8.39 -32.00 15.15
CA LYS A 79 7.04 -32.55 14.99
C LYS A 79 6.38 -32.83 16.32
N GLY A 80 5.13 -32.40 16.42
CA GLY A 80 4.20 -32.74 17.48
C GLY A 80 3.75 -31.48 18.19
N ALA A 81 3.06 -31.60 19.32
CA ALA A 81 2.56 -30.42 20.02
C ALA A 81 3.59 -29.94 21.03
N ASP A 82 4.38 -28.94 20.67
CA ASP A 82 5.51 -28.49 21.47
C ASP A 82 5.21 -27.24 22.29
N THR A 83 5.95 -27.05 23.38
CA THR A 83 5.90 -25.83 24.19
C THR A 83 7.29 -25.20 24.21
N MET A 84 7.40 -24.00 23.67
CA MET A 84 8.65 -23.26 23.56
C MET A 84 8.59 -21.98 24.41
N ILE A 85 9.60 -21.80 25.27
CA ILE A 85 9.74 -20.67 26.19
C ILE A 85 11.17 -20.15 26.05
N GLY A 86 11.34 -19.01 25.40
CA GLY A 86 12.62 -18.37 25.11
C GLY A 86 13.20 -17.76 26.37
N GLY A 87 12.51 -16.77 26.94
CA GLY A 87 12.96 -16.10 28.15
C GLY A 87 13.64 -14.78 27.82
N TRP A 88 14.71 -14.41 28.54
CA TRP A 88 15.34 -13.10 28.36
C TRP A 88 16.28 -13.06 27.15
N GLY A 89 15.99 -12.23 26.17
CA GLY A 89 16.78 -12.04 24.97
C GLY A 89 15.86 -11.98 23.76
N ASP A 90 16.45 -11.77 22.58
CA ASP A 90 15.69 -11.81 21.34
C ASP A 90 15.73 -13.24 20.80
N ASP A 91 14.65 -13.99 21.03
CA ASP A 91 14.55 -15.41 20.77
C ASP A 91 13.87 -15.72 19.43
N VAL A 92 14.16 -16.91 18.90
CA VAL A 92 13.58 -17.42 17.64
C VAL A 92 12.89 -18.74 17.90
N TYR A 93 11.64 -18.83 17.46
CA TYR A 93 10.78 -20.01 17.54
C TYR A 93 10.49 -20.57 16.16
N VAL A 94 10.53 -21.88 15.99
CA VAL A 94 10.05 -22.55 14.78
C VAL A 94 8.77 -23.29 15.09
N VAL A 95 7.69 -22.93 14.38
CA VAL A 95 6.37 -23.55 14.52
C VAL A 95 6.03 -24.31 13.24
N ASP A 96 5.71 -25.58 13.38
CA ASP A 96 5.31 -26.44 12.25
C ASP A 96 4.07 -27.31 12.52
N ASP A 97 3.56 -27.33 13.75
CA ASP A 97 2.33 -28.01 14.15
C ASP A 97 1.30 -27.04 14.76
N GLU A 98 0.02 -27.23 14.44
CA GLU A 98 -1.07 -26.35 14.90
C GLU A 98 -1.24 -26.32 16.43
N CYS A 99 -0.68 -27.31 17.12
CA CYS A 99 -0.73 -27.42 18.58
C CYS A 99 0.53 -26.88 19.26
N ASP A 100 1.48 -26.30 18.53
CA ASP A 100 2.65 -25.64 19.11
C ASP A 100 2.25 -24.39 19.91
N VAL A 101 2.93 -24.20 21.04
CA VAL A 101 2.72 -23.08 21.95
C VAL A 101 4.02 -22.32 22.15
N VAL A 102 4.02 -21.06 21.73
CA VAL A 102 5.05 -20.07 22.07
C VAL A 102 4.58 -19.28 23.29
N SER A 103 5.45 -19.14 24.28
CA SER A 103 5.11 -18.49 25.55
C SER A 103 6.16 -17.46 25.93
N GLU A 104 5.80 -16.19 25.77
CA GLU A 104 6.63 -15.05 26.13
C GLU A 104 6.05 -14.16 27.24
N CYS A 105 6.94 -13.42 27.91
CA CYS A 105 6.52 -12.42 28.90
C CYS A 105 6.94 -10.99 28.49
N LEU A 106 6.27 -10.02 29.10
CA LEU A 106 6.61 -8.61 28.96
C LEU A 106 8.09 -8.32 29.26
N TRP A 107 8.70 -7.49 28.40
CA TRP A 107 10.06 -6.93 28.57
C TRP A 107 11.19 -7.95 28.49
N GLN A 108 10.97 -9.10 27.85
CA GLN A 108 12.00 -10.12 27.73
C GLN A 108 12.85 -10.01 26.47
N GLY A 109 12.37 -9.36 25.41
CA GLY A 109 13.15 -9.11 24.20
C GLY A 109 12.28 -8.64 23.07
N ASN A 110 12.77 -8.83 21.84
CA ASN A 110 12.03 -8.71 20.60
C ASN A 110 12.08 -10.05 19.86
N ASP A 111 11.02 -10.83 19.97
CA ASP A 111 11.03 -12.25 19.64
C ASP A 111 10.46 -12.53 18.26
N THR A 112 10.90 -13.61 17.62
CA THR A 112 10.51 -13.98 16.26
C THR A 112 9.94 -15.39 16.19
N VAL A 113 8.77 -15.53 15.57
CA VAL A 113 8.25 -16.83 15.15
C VAL A 113 8.51 -17.01 13.66
N ILE A 114 9.13 -18.13 13.30
CA ILE A 114 9.22 -18.65 11.94
C ILE A 114 8.16 -19.74 11.82
N SER A 115 7.15 -19.53 10.98
CA SER A 115 6.02 -20.47 10.85
C SER A 115 5.98 -21.17 9.49
N TYR A 116 5.79 -22.49 9.50
CA TYR A 116 5.50 -23.29 8.30
C TYR A 116 4.00 -23.54 8.08
N ILE A 117 3.16 -22.96 8.93
CA ILE A 117 1.69 -23.09 8.96
C ILE A 117 1.01 -21.74 9.19
N ASP A 118 -0.31 -21.70 9.05
CA ASP A 118 -1.10 -20.54 9.48
C ASP A 118 -0.86 -20.29 10.98
N TYR A 119 -0.59 -19.03 11.35
CA TYR A 119 -0.22 -18.71 12.72
C TYR A 119 -0.79 -17.38 13.20
N THR A 120 -1.01 -17.28 14.51
CA THR A 120 -1.40 -16.06 15.20
C THR A 120 -0.44 -15.84 16.35
N LEU A 121 0.21 -14.66 16.39
CA LEU A 121 1.14 -14.33 17.44
C LEU A 121 0.44 -14.33 18.80
N GLY A 122 1.07 -15.01 19.76
CA GLY A 122 0.73 -14.87 21.18
C GLY A 122 1.10 -13.48 21.71
N ASN A 123 0.71 -13.18 22.94
CA ASN A 123 1.10 -11.93 23.58
C ASN A 123 2.64 -11.85 23.73
N HIS A 124 3.18 -10.62 23.62
CA HIS A 124 4.61 -10.32 23.82
C HIS A 124 5.55 -10.96 22.79
N VAL A 125 5.02 -11.34 21.63
CA VAL A 125 5.84 -11.71 20.48
C VAL A 125 5.63 -10.64 19.42
N GLU A 126 6.72 -10.13 18.88
CA GLU A 126 6.72 -8.95 18.01
C GLU A 126 6.84 -9.32 16.54
N ASN A 127 7.55 -10.40 16.18
CA ASN A 127 7.87 -10.70 14.78
C ASN A 127 7.34 -12.05 14.32
N LEU A 128 6.81 -12.11 13.09
CA LEU A 128 6.33 -13.34 12.44
C LEU A 128 6.85 -13.44 11.02
N VAL A 129 7.42 -14.58 10.66
CA VAL A 129 7.99 -14.84 9.33
C VAL A 129 7.41 -16.13 8.76
N ALA A 130 6.80 -16.06 7.59
CA ALA A 130 6.41 -17.24 6.84
C ALA A 130 7.63 -18.00 6.32
N ALA A 131 7.60 -19.32 6.45
CA ALA A 131 8.61 -20.22 5.91
C ALA A 131 8.02 -21.22 4.92
N GLY A 132 8.89 -21.77 4.09
CA GLY A 132 8.50 -22.66 3.00
C GLY A 132 7.84 -21.90 1.84
N ASP A 133 7.14 -22.66 1.00
CA ASP A 133 6.65 -22.18 -0.31
C ASP A 133 5.10 -22.20 -0.40
N LYS A 134 4.42 -22.28 0.75
CA LYS A 134 2.95 -22.33 0.80
C LYS A 134 2.40 -20.96 1.19
N ALA A 135 1.28 -20.60 0.60
CA ALA A 135 0.41 -19.54 1.08
C ALA A 135 0.04 -19.77 2.56
N LEU A 136 0.27 -18.76 3.42
CA LEU A 136 -0.06 -18.81 4.84
C LEU A 136 -0.94 -17.63 5.25
N THR A 137 -1.77 -17.84 6.28
CA THR A 137 -2.42 -16.77 7.03
C THR A 137 -1.59 -16.43 8.27
N LEU A 138 -1.03 -15.22 8.30
CA LEU A 138 -0.18 -14.70 9.37
C LEU A 138 -0.94 -13.60 10.11
N ASN A 139 -1.08 -13.73 11.42
CA ASN A 139 -1.81 -12.75 12.23
C ASN A 139 -0.91 -12.25 13.36
N GLY A 140 -0.79 -10.93 13.48
CA GLY A 140 -0.17 -10.26 14.62
C GLY A 140 -1.08 -10.23 15.84
N ASN A 141 -0.81 -9.28 16.73
CA ASN A 141 -1.50 -9.09 18.00
C ASN A 141 -1.79 -7.60 18.23
N ASN A 142 -1.68 -7.09 19.47
CA ASN A 142 -1.95 -5.68 19.80
C ASN A 142 -0.65 -4.86 20.02
N LEU A 143 0.49 -5.40 19.58
CA LEU A 143 1.81 -4.77 19.66
C LEU A 143 2.17 -4.26 18.28
N ASP A 144 3.19 -3.39 18.23
CA ASP A 144 3.82 -2.99 16.96
C ASP A 144 4.57 -4.22 16.38
N ASN A 145 3.93 -4.96 15.47
CA ASN A 145 4.45 -6.20 14.89
C ASN A 145 5.23 -5.98 13.61
N ILE A 146 6.19 -6.87 13.34
CA ILE A 146 6.83 -6.99 12.02
C ILE A 146 6.48 -8.36 11.44
N ILE A 147 5.75 -8.39 10.33
CA ILE A 147 5.28 -9.63 9.72
C ILE A 147 5.76 -9.70 8.27
N SER A 148 6.43 -10.79 7.90
CA SER A 148 6.93 -11.02 6.54
C SER A 148 6.37 -12.32 5.98
N GLY A 149 5.73 -12.20 4.81
CA GLY A 149 5.28 -13.33 4.01
C GLY A 149 6.43 -14.05 3.28
N ASN A 150 6.05 -15.07 2.51
CA ASN A 150 6.92 -15.81 1.62
C ASN A 150 6.53 -15.57 0.15
N ALA A 151 7.13 -16.30 -0.79
CA ALA A 151 6.90 -16.10 -2.22
C ALA A 151 5.57 -16.67 -2.76
N ALA A 152 4.54 -16.81 -1.91
CA ALA A 152 3.24 -17.33 -2.27
C ALA A 152 2.17 -16.38 -1.75
N ASP A 153 0.99 -16.40 -2.36
CA ASP A 153 -0.18 -15.58 -2.01
C ASP A 153 -0.60 -15.70 -0.53
N ASN A 154 -0.05 -14.83 0.33
CA ASN A 154 -0.22 -14.81 1.77
C ASN A 154 -1.40 -13.90 2.19
N VAL A 155 -1.95 -14.18 3.37
CA VAL A 155 -2.89 -13.29 4.05
C VAL A 155 -2.23 -12.82 5.33
N ILE A 156 -1.98 -11.52 5.46
CA ILE A 156 -1.24 -10.94 6.57
C ILE A 156 -2.13 -9.91 7.28
N ASN A 157 -2.36 -10.10 8.57
CA ASN A 157 -3.11 -9.17 9.42
C ASN A 157 -2.20 -8.65 10.53
N GLY A 158 -1.98 -7.34 10.62
CA GLY A 158 -1.21 -6.69 11.68
C GLY A 158 -1.94 -6.76 13.02
N GLY A 159 -3.17 -6.24 13.05
CA GLY A 159 -4.03 -6.31 14.22
C GLY A 159 -4.21 -4.93 14.82
N GLY A 160 -3.60 -4.67 15.97
CA GLY A 160 -3.53 -3.32 16.52
C GLY A 160 -2.09 -3.00 16.92
N GLY A 161 -1.75 -1.72 16.99
CA GLY A 161 -0.35 -1.30 17.10
C GLY A 161 0.12 -0.72 15.77
N ASN A 162 1.33 -0.17 15.71
CA ASN A 162 1.89 0.37 14.48
C ASN A 162 2.72 -0.73 13.81
N ASP A 163 2.11 -1.44 12.88
CA ASP A 163 2.64 -2.65 12.29
C ASP A 163 3.48 -2.36 11.05
N LYS A 164 4.38 -3.31 10.73
CA LYS A 164 5.11 -3.35 9.47
C LYS A 164 4.91 -4.68 8.79
N LEU A 165 4.20 -4.67 7.66
CA LEU A 165 3.81 -5.88 6.92
C LEU A 165 4.53 -5.92 5.57
N TYR A 166 5.02 -7.09 5.18
CA TYR A 166 5.65 -7.34 3.88
C TYR A 166 4.98 -8.58 3.26
N GLY A 167 4.38 -8.43 2.08
CA GLY A 167 3.77 -9.51 1.31
C GLY A 167 4.82 -10.48 0.81
N GLY A 168 5.72 -9.99 -0.04
CA GLY A 168 6.78 -10.79 -0.65
C GLY A 168 6.58 -10.90 -2.16
N ASP A 169 6.85 -12.09 -2.71
CA ASP A 169 6.37 -12.37 -4.06
C ASP A 169 4.97 -13.01 -3.96
N GLY A 170 4.10 -12.77 -4.92
CA GLY A 170 2.79 -13.41 -4.98
C GLY A 170 1.67 -12.38 -5.02
N CYS A 171 0.43 -12.84 -5.07
CA CYS A 171 -0.73 -11.94 -4.94
C CYS A 171 -1.20 -11.97 -3.48
N ASP A 172 -0.69 -11.06 -2.67
CA ASP A 172 -0.87 -11.04 -1.22
C ASP A 172 -2.09 -10.21 -0.81
N THR A 173 -2.59 -10.47 0.40
CA THR A 173 -3.60 -9.64 1.05
C THR A 173 -3.10 -9.18 2.41
N LEU A 174 -2.84 -7.88 2.54
CA LEU A 174 -2.32 -7.24 3.75
C LEU A 174 -3.38 -6.34 4.38
N ASN A 175 -3.49 -6.40 5.70
CA ASN A 175 -4.38 -5.57 6.49
C ASN A 175 -3.64 -5.07 7.74
N GLY A 176 -3.40 -3.75 7.84
CA GLY A 176 -2.74 -3.11 8.98
C GLY A 176 -3.59 -3.24 10.24
N GLY A 177 -4.75 -2.60 10.23
CA GLY A 177 -5.73 -2.70 11.31
C GLY A 177 -5.87 -1.38 12.09
N GLU A 178 -5.66 -1.40 13.41
CA GLU A 178 -5.65 -0.19 14.23
C GLU A 178 -4.22 0.31 14.45
N GLY A 179 -3.86 1.49 13.99
CA GLY A 179 -2.51 2.02 14.20
C GLY A 179 -2.04 2.87 13.03
N CYS A 180 -0.80 3.34 13.09
CA CYS A 180 -0.16 3.97 11.94
C CYS A 180 0.79 2.95 11.31
N ASP A 181 0.26 2.20 10.35
CA ASP A 181 0.88 1.01 9.79
C ASP A 181 1.71 1.31 8.55
N VAL A 182 2.61 0.38 8.23
CA VAL A 182 3.39 0.41 6.99
C VAL A 182 3.31 -0.93 6.27
N LEU A 183 2.68 -0.94 5.09
CA LEU A 183 2.42 -2.13 4.30
C LEU A 183 3.22 -2.08 2.99
N TYR A 184 3.87 -3.19 2.65
CA TYR A 184 4.57 -3.39 1.38
C TYR A 184 3.99 -4.64 0.70
N GLY A 185 3.38 -4.49 -0.48
CA GLY A 185 3.00 -5.63 -1.33
C GLY A 185 4.24 -6.34 -1.87
N GLU A 186 5.16 -5.54 -2.44
CA GLU A 186 6.41 -5.95 -3.08
C GLU A 186 6.23 -6.42 -4.52
N HIS A 187 6.10 -7.72 -4.81
CA HIS A 187 5.99 -8.24 -6.17
C HIS A 187 4.68 -9.02 -6.35
N GLY A 188 3.88 -8.66 -7.34
CA GLY A 188 2.64 -9.33 -7.73
C GLY A 188 1.43 -8.42 -7.56
N ASP A 189 0.26 -8.90 -7.98
CA ASP A 189 -0.96 -8.09 -7.90
C ASP A 189 -1.55 -8.20 -6.48
N ASP A 190 -1.29 -7.20 -5.64
CA ASP A 190 -1.55 -7.22 -4.20
C ASP A 190 -2.81 -6.48 -3.79
N LYS A 191 -3.29 -6.81 -2.58
CA LYS A 191 -4.38 -6.10 -1.92
C LYS A 191 -3.96 -5.60 -0.55
N LEU A 192 -3.86 -4.28 -0.39
CA LEU A 192 -3.44 -3.63 0.85
C LEU A 192 -4.59 -2.81 1.45
N SER A 193 -4.79 -2.93 2.77
CA SER A 193 -5.69 -2.07 3.54
C SER A 193 -4.98 -1.54 4.78
N GLY A 194 -4.88 -0.21 4.93
CA GLY A 194 -4.27 0.45 6.10
C GLY A 194 -5.15 0.27 7.32
N GLY A 195 -6.39 0.77 7.25
CA GLY A 195 -7.38 0.59 8.30
C GLY A 195 -7.64 1.90 9.03
N ALA A 196 -7.30 1.95 10.31
CA ALA A 196 -7.54 3.12 11.14
C ALA A 196 -6.24 3.71 11.69
N GLY A 197 -5.92 4.93 11.26
CA GLY A 197 -4.75 5.68 11.67
C GLY A 197 -4.06 6.26 10.45
N ALA A 198 -2.85 6.80 10.60
CA ALA A 198 -2.16 7.44 9.48
C ALA A 198 -1.16 6.46 8.87
N ASP A 199 -1.58 5.80 7.80
CA ASP A 199 -0.93 4.62 7.25
C ASP A 199 -0.05 4.96 6.03
N LYS A 200 0.86 4.04 5.73
CA LYS A 200 1.68 4.08 4.51
C LYS A 200 1.60 2.76 3.77
N LEU A 201 1.08 2.81 2.54
CA LEU A 201 0.93 1.64 1.69
C LEU A 201 1.83 1.79 0.46
N TYR A 202 2.54 0.73 0.12
CA TYR A 202 3.35 0.61 -1.08
C TYR A 202 2.90 -0.66 -1.81
N GLY A 203 2.30 -0.53 -2.99
CA GLY A 203 1.90 -1.66 -3.83
C GLY A 203 3.13 -2.42 -4.29
N GLY A 204 3.92 -1.82 -5.18
CA GLY A 204 5.20 -2.36 -5.61
C GLY A 204 5.20 -2.63 -7.11
N GLU A 205 5.57 -3.83 -7.54
CA GLU A 205 5.39 -4.27 -8.93
C GLU A 205 4.10 -5.07 -9.04
N GLY A 206 3.22 -4.78 -9.99
CA GLY A 206 1.96 -5.49 -10.15
C GLY A 206 0.81 -4.51 -10.28
N ASN A 207 -0.39 -5.02 -10.56
CA ASN A 207 -1.59 -4.21 -10.58
C ASN A 207 -2.27 -4.30 -9.22
N ASP A 208 -2.05 -3.30 -8.38
CA ASP A 208 -2.35 -3.34 -6.97
C ASP A 208 -3.67 -2.66 -6.61
N TRP A 209 -4.25 -3.09 -5.49
CA TRP A 209 -5.39 -2.42 -4.86
C TRP A 209 -5.01 -1.94 -3.47
N LEU A 210 -5.03 -0.62 -3.26
CA LEU A 210 -4.68 0.04 -2.01
C LEU A 210 -5.86 0.83 -1.46
N ASP A 211 -6.16 0.64 -0.17
CA ASP A 211 -7.17 1.39 0.59
C ASP A 211 -6.59 1.89 1.91
N GLY A 212 -6.42 3.20 2.05
CA GLY A 212 -5.91 3.84 3.26
C GLY A 212 -6.86 3.66 4.45
N GLY A 213 -8.16 3.74 4.19
CA GLY A 213 -9.19 3.60 5.22
C GLY A 213 -9.50 4.93 5.88
N SER A 214 -9.12 5.12 7.14
CA SER A 214 -9.40 6.35 7.88
C SER A 214 -8.14 6.92 8.52
N GLY A 215 -7.83 8.17 8.25
CA GLY A 215 -6.70 8.88 8.83
C GLY A 215 -6.14 9.92 7.88
N ASN A 216 -4.82 10.05 7.79
CA ASN A 216 -4.23 10.87 6.73
C ASN A 216 -3.14 9.98 6.14
N ASP A 217 -3.47 9.33 5.05
CA ASP A 217 -2.76 8.18 4.54
C ASP A 217 -1.85 8.57 3.39
N VAL A 218 -0.82 7.76 3.15
CA VAL A 218 0.06 7.91 2.01
C VAL A 218 0.12 6.60 1.24
N LEU A 219 -0.36 6.62 0.01
CA LEU A 219 -0.44 5.46 -0.87
C LEU A 219 0.48 5.65 -2.07
N TYR A 220 1.30 4.65 -2.36
CA TYR A 220 2.14 4.55 -3.54
C TYR A 220 1.74 3.29 -4.30
N GLY A 221 1.24 3.43 -5.53
CA GLY A 221 0.88 2.31 -6.41
C GLY A 221 2.13 1.55 -6.81
N GLY A 222 3.00 2.20 -7.57
CA GLY A 222 4.29 1.65 -7.96
C GLY A 222 4.34 1.43 -9.45
N ALA A 223 4.57 0.19 -9.88
CA ALA A 223 4.63 -0.15 -11.29
C ALA A 223 3.51 -1.11 -11.64
N GLY A 224 2.62 -0.71 -12.56
CA GLY A 224 1.45 -1.48 -12.98
C GLY A 224 0.22 -0.59 -12.94
N ASP A 225 -0.90 -1.11 -13.41
CA ASP A 225 -2.15 -0.32 -13.44
C ASP A 225 -2.90 -0.49 -12.11
N ASP A 226 -2.83 0.52 -11.26
CA ASP A 226 -3.22 0.42 -9.85
C ASP A 226 -4.58 1.06 -9.54
N ILE A 227 -5.12 0.70 -8.38
CA ILE A 227 -6.30 1.33 -7.78
C ILE A 227 -5.96 1.80 -6.37
N LEU A 228 -5.99 3.13 -6.16
CA LEU A 228 -5.71 3.76 -4.88
C LEU A 228 -6.95 4.47 -4.34
N ILE A 229 -7.29 4.18 -3.08
CA ILE A 229 -8.43 4.77 -2.37
C ILE A 229 -7.90 5.38 -1.07
N GLY A 230 -7.98 6.70 -0.92
CA GLY A 230 -7.55 7.41 0.30
C GLY A 230 -8.49 7.10 1.46
N GLY A 231 -9.76 7.45 1.29
CA GLY A 231 -10.82 7.08 2.21
C GLY A 231 -11.31 8.28 3.03
N GLY A 232 -10.96 8.33 4.31
CA GLY A 232 -11.38 9.40 5.19
C GLY A 232 -10.22 10.18 5.78
N GLY A 233 -10.18 11.48 5.51
CA GLY A 233 -9.17 12.41 6.01
C GLY A 233 -8.29 12.87 4.86
N ARG A 234 -7.14 13.52 5.13
CA ARG A 234 -6.39 14.21 4.06
C ARG A 234 -5.27 13.33 3.55
N ASP A 235 -5.48 12.75 2.39
CA ASP A 235 -4.64 11.68 1.87
C ASP A 235 -3.70 12.18 0.77
N ALA A 236 -2.60 11.45 0.59
CA ALA A 236 -1.66 11.64 -0.49
C ALA A 236 -1.54 10.35 -1.30
N LEU A 237 -2.01 10.37 -2.54
CA LEU A 237 -2.04 9.22 -3.44
C LEU A 237 -1.08 9.48 -4.60
N TYR A 238 -0.20 8.51 -4.86
CA TYR A 238 0.78 8.52 -5.94
C TYR A 238 0.62 7.24 -6.75
N GLY A 239 0.15 7.34 -8.00
CA GLY A 239 0.04 6.18 -8.91
C GLY A 239 1.41 5.64 -9.30
N GLU A 240 2.30 6.55 -9.72
CA GLU A 240 3.66 6.29 -10.20
C GLU A 240 3.73 5.84 -11.67
N ASP A 241 4.02 4.58 -11.99
CA ASP A 241 4.14 4.08 -13.36
C ASP A 241 2.94 3.17 -13.71
N GLY A 242 2.10 3.53 -14.68
CA GLY A 242 0.97 2.70 -15.13
C GLY A 242 -0.28 3.53 -15.36
N ASP A 243 -1.35 2.91 -15.88
CA ASP A 243 -2.62 3.60 -16.08
C ASP A 243 -3.50 3.47 -14.80
N ASP A 244 -3.41 4.44 -13.90
CA ASP A 244 -3.89 4.31 -12.52
C ASP A 244 -5.31 4.88 -12.28
N ASN A 245 -5.98 4.40 -11.23
CA ASN A 245 -7.23 4.99 -10.73
C ASN A 245 -7.08 5.47 -9.29
N LEU A 246 -7.10 6.78 -9.09
CA LEU A 246 -6.92 7.43 -7.79
C LEU A 246 -8.24 8.04 -7.29
N TYR A 247 -8.66 7.65 -6.09
CA TYR A 247 -9.90 8.10 -5.44
C TYR A 247 -9.59 8.71 -4.06
N GLY A 248 -9.62 10.05 -3.94
CA GLY A 248 -9.41 10.75 -2.67
C GLY A 248 -10.54 10.49 -1.67
N SER A 249 -11.78 10.53 -2.16
CA SER A 249 -13.03 10.28 -1.46
C SER A 249 -13.57 11.48 -0.66
N ASN A 250 -13.14 11.71 0.58
CA ASN A 250 -13.62 12.83 1.39
C ASN A 250 -12.44 13.60 1.98
N ASP A 251 -12.68 14.87 2.31
CA ASP A 251 -11.68 15.81 2.84
C ASP A 251 -10.74 16.31 1.74
N ALA A 252 -9.62 16.92 2.09
CA ALA A 252 -8.80 17.67 1.13
C ALA A 252 -7.54 16.87 0.78
N ASP A 253 -7.52 16.32 -0.42
CA ASP A 253 -6.55 15.32 -0.85
C ASP A 253 -5.54 15.83 -1.86
N CYS A 254 -4.43 15.10 -2.00
CA CYS A 254 -3.41 15.32 -3.01
C CYS A 254 -3.24 14.04 -3.84
N LEU A 255 -3.65 14.08 -5.10
CA LEU A 255 -3.55 12.96 -6.04
C LEU A 255 -2.52 13.32 -7.11
N ASP A 256 -1.59 12.40 -7.37
CA ASP A 256 -0.57 12.48 -8.41
C ASP A 256 -0.59 11.16 -9.21
N GLY A 257 -1.07 11.20 -10.45
CA GLY A 257 -1.17 10.02 -11.31
C GLY A 257 0.21 9.46 -11.63
N GLY A 258 1.03 10.24 -12.32
CA GLY A 258 2.43 9.91 -12.58
C GLY A 258 2.68 9.73 -14.07
N ASN A 259 3.15 8.57 -14.50
CA ASN A 259 3.32 8.21 -15.90
C ASN A 259 2.20 7.25 -16.31
N GLY A 260 1.38 7.63 -17.27
CA GLY A 260 0.29 6.77 -17.75
C GLY A 260 -0.93 7.59 -18.12
N CYS A 261 -2.01 6.92 -18.49
CA CYS A 261 -3.30 7.56 -18.70
C CYS A 261 -4.15 7.39 -17.44
N ASP A 262 -4.07 8.34 -16.53
CA ASP A 262 -4.60 8.17 -15.17
C ASP A 262 -6.03 8.68 -15.02
N VAL A 263 -6.76 8.14 -14.04
CA VAL A 263 -8.08 8.61 -13.64
C VAL A 263 -8.03 9.15 -12.21
N LEU A 264 -8.30 10.44 -12.04
CA LEU A 264 -8.26 11.12 -10.74
C LEU A 264 -9.66 11.61 -10.34
N ASP A 265 -10.22 11.10 -9.25
CA ASP A 265 -11.46 11.56 -8.60
C ASP A 265 -11.14 11.99 -7.16
N GLY A 266 -10.96 13.29 -6.94
CA GLY A 266 -10.71 13.85 -5.60
C GLY A 266 -11.88 13.61 -4.64
N GLY A 267 -13.11 13.66 -5.15
CA GLY A 267 -14.31 13.42 -4.36
C GLY A 267 -14.79 14.70 -3.65
N TYR A 268 -15.19 14.57 -2.39
CA TYR A 268 -15.66 15.70 -1.58
C TYR A 268 -14.49 16.40 -0.94
N GLY A 269 -14.15 17.61 -1.36
CA GLY A 269 -12.91 18.16 -0.82
C GLY A 269 -12.56 19.54 -1.30
N ASN A 270 -11.30 19.89 -1.17
CA ASN A 270 -10.71 20.92 -2.01
C ASN A 270 -9.38 20.32 -2.44
N ASP A 271 -9.41 19.62 -3.55
CA ASP A 271 -8.37 18.65 -3.86
C ASP A 271 -7.32 19.23 -4.78
N TRP A 272 -6.12 18.65 -4.70
CA TRP A 272 -5.03 18.92 -5.63
C TRP A 272 -4.84 17.70 -6.51
N LEU A 273 -5.08 17.85 -7.80
CA LEU A 273 -5.04 16.78 -8.78
C LEU A 273 -3.92 17.08 -9.79
N ASN A 274 -2.91 16.22 -9.83
CA ASN A 274 -1.83 16.25 -10.81
C ASN A 274 -1.92 14.98 -11.65
N GLY A 275 -2.29 15.07 -12.92
CA GLY A 275 -2.33 13.89 -13.78
C GLY A 275 -0.93 13.34 -14.06
N GLY A 276 -0.02 14.23 -14.43
CA GLY A 276 1.37 13.85 -14.69
C GLY A 276 1.64 13.83 -16.19
N ALA A 277 2.10 12.70 -16.71
CA ALA A 277 2.41 12.51 -18.12
C ALA A 277 1.52 11.42 -18.71
N GLY A 278 0.88 11.72 -19.84
CA GLY A 278 -0.06 10.81 -20.50
C GLY A 278 -1.48 11.38 -20.47
N GLY A 279 -2.44 10.67 -21.06
CA GLY A 279 -3.77 11.22 -21.32
C GLY A 279 -4.71 11.04 -20.14
N ASP A 280 -4.79 12.04 -19.27
CA ASP A 280 -5.40 11.92 -17.95
C ASP A 280 -6.88 12.30 -17.93
N THR A 281 -7.64 11.70 -17.01
CA THR A 281 -9.06 11.97 -16.80
C THR A 281 -9.32 12.43 -15.37
N TYR A 282 -9.73 13.68 -15.23
CA TYR A 282 -10.13 14.29 -13.97
C TYR A 282 -11.65 14.24 -13.82
N ILE A 283 -12.15 13.53 -12.81
CA ILE A 283 -13.57 13.37 -12.56
C ILE A 283 -14.07 14.47 -11.61
N TYR A 284 -15.18 15.12 -11.97
CA TYR A 284 -15.76 16.19 -11.14
C TYR A 284 -17.29 16.11 -11.03
N GLY A 285 -17.83 16.24 -9.80
CA GLY A 285 -19.26 16.18 -9.49
C GLY A 285 -19.77 17.35 -8.64
N LYS A 286 -21.06 17.36 -8.29
CA LYS A 286 -21.61 18.40 -7.39
C LYS A 286 -21.15 18.19 -5.95
N ASN A 287 -20.94 19.31 -5.26
CA ASN A 287 -20.44 19.41 -3.89
C ASN A 287 -19.01 18.86 -3.71
N TYR A 288 -18.27 18.68 -4.80
CA TYR A 288 -16.87 18.29 -4.77
C TYR A 288 -15.96 19.40 -4.21
N GLY A 289 -16.49 20.63 -4.06
CA GLY A 289 -15.79 21.75 -3.45
C GLY A 289 -14.91 22.51 -4.44
N HIS A 290 -13.68 22.84 -4.05
CA HIS A 290 -12.79 23.72 -4.80
C HIS A 290 -11.49 23.04 -5.24
N ASP A 291 -11.58 22.27 -6.32
CA ASP A 291 -10.45 21.47 -6.78
C ASP A 291 -9.49 22.27 -7.66
N THR A 292 -8.23 21.86 -7.64
CA THR A 292 -7.16 22.43 -8.44
C THR A 292 -6.52 21.34 -9.27
N ILE A 293 -6.58 21.49 -10.58
CA ILE A 293 -5.82 20.67 -11.52
C ILE A 293 -4.49 21.37 -11.83
N VAL A 294 -3.41 20.61 -11.73
CA VAL A 294 -2.14 20.90 -12.37
C VAL A 294 -1.94 19.87 -13.46
N ASP A 295 -1.77 20.36 -14.66
CA ASP A 295 -1.42 19.57 -15.82
C ASP A 295 -0.03 20.03 -16.27
N CYS A 296 0.85 19.06 -16.50
CA CYS A 296 2.21 19.26 -16.97
C CYS A 296 2.47 18.51 -18.28
N GLY A 297 1.58 18.67 -19.27
CA GLY A 297 1.61 17.95 -20.53
C GLY A 297 2.94 17.91 -21.27
N ASP A 298 3.31 16.69 -21.69
CA ASP A 298 4.08 16.45 -22.90
C ASP A 298 3.08 16.56 -24.06
N PRO A 299 3.33 17.31 -25.16
CA PRO A 299 2.37 17.53 -26.25
C PRO A 299 1.83 16.29 -27.03
N CYS A 300 1.99 15.09 -26.49
CA CYS A 300 1.48 13.82 -27.02
C CYS A 300 0.25 13.29 -26.26
N ASP A 301 -0.20 13.93 -25.17
CA ASP A 301 -1.36 13.53 -24.37
C ASP A 301 -2.67 14.23 -24.78
N THR A 302 -3.79 13.73 -24.26
CA THR A 302 -5.11 14.32 -24.46
C THR A 302 -5.87 14.17 -23.17
N ASP A 303 -5.88 15.24 -22.38
CA ASP A 303 -6.48 15.25 -21.08
C ASP A 303 -7.97 15.57 -21.15
N ARG A 304 -8.68 15.15 -20.10
CA ARG A 304 -10.11 15.30 -20.00
C ARG A 304 -10.54 15.69 -18.59
N ILE A 305 -11.45 16.67 -18.49
CA ILE A 305 -12.31 16.76 -17.32
C ILE A 305 -13.63 16.07 -17.65
N GLU A 306 -13.96 15.02 -16.90
CA GLU A 306 -15.24 14.32 -17.00
C GLU A 306 -16.19 14.80 -15.90
N PHE A 307 -17.24 15.52 -16.30
CA PHE A 307 -18.29 15.92 -15.39
C PHE A 307 -19.29 14.77 -15.17
N LYS A 308 -19.54 14.44 -13.91
CA LYS A 308 -20.57 13.47 -13.51
C LYS A 308 -21.95 13.94 -14.01
N SER A 309 -22.88 12.98 -14.14
CA SER A 309 -24.21 13.20 -14.73
C SER A 309 -25.08 14.27 -14.04
N ASP A 310 -24.69 14.66 -12.82
CA ASP A 310 -25.33 15.69 -12.03
C ASP A 310 -24.94 17.11 -12.45
N ILE A 311 -23.89 17.30 -13.26
CA ILE A 311 -23.48 18.58 -13.82
C ILE A 311 -23.78 18.63 -15.32
N CYS A 312 -24.51 19.66 -15.75
CA CYS A 312 -24.71 19.97 -17.16
C CYS A 312 -23.83 21.16 -17.57
N LEU A 313 -23.42 21.23 -18.85
CA LEU A 313 -22.66 22.36 -19.37
C LEU A 313 -23.34 23.71 -19.05
N THR A 314 -24.67 23.78 -19.10
CA THR A 314 -25.43 25.01 -18.79
C THR A 314 -25.36 25.45 -17.34
N ASP A 315 -24.93 24.58 -16.42
CA ASP A 315 -24.74 24.90 -15.00
C ASP A 315 -23.42 25.63 -14.75
N LEU A 316 -22.50 25.58 -15.72
CA LEU A 316 -21.13 26.06 -15.55
C LEU A 316 -20.97 27.56 -15.89
N CYS A 317 -20.00 28.18 -15.22
CA CYS A 317 -19.50 29.52 -15.52
C CYS A 317 -17.97 29.51 -15.57
N PHE A 318 -17.41 29.90 -16.70
CA PHE A 318 -15.97 29.89 -16.96
C PHE A 318 -15.40 31.30 -16.73
N THR A 319 -14.32 31.42 -15.96
CA THR A 319 -13.69 32.72 -15.64
C THR A 319 -12.18 32.63 -15.79
N ALA A 320 -11.59 33.57 -16.54
CA ALA A 320 -10.16 33.72 -16.64
C ALA A 320 -9.63 34.62 -15.51
N SER A 321 -8.75 34.10 -14.65
CA SER A 321 -8.25 34.82 -13.47
C SER A 321 -6.81 34.45 -13.14
N HIS A 322 -5.93 35.45 -13.09
CA HIS A 322 -4.51 35.31 -12.73
C HIS A 322 -3.74 34.24 -13.55
N GLY A 323 -4.13 34.05 -14.82
CA GLY A 323 -3.54 33.03 -15.71
C GLY A 323 -4.19 31.65 -15.63
N ASN A 324 -5.16 31.43 -14.75
CA ASN A 324 -5.89 30.17 -14.59
C ASN A 324 -7.27 30.23 -15.25
N LEU A 325 -7.78 29.06 -15.63
CA LEU A 325 -9.18 28.85 -15.97
C LEU A 325 -9.93 28.38 -14.72
N ILE A 326 -10.95 29.11 -14.29
CA ILE A 326 -11.82 28.72 -13.18
C ILE A 326 -13.18 28.35 -13.75
N ILE A 327 -13.63 27.12 -13.51
CA ILE A 327 -14.93 26.60 -13.92
C ILE A 327 -15.81 26.45 -12.67
N SER A 328 -16.71 27.41 -12.46
CA SER A 328 -17.66 27.38 -11.34
C SER A 328 -18.88 26.54 -11.71
N ALA A 329 -19.22 25.54 -10.89
CA ALA A 329 -20.40 24.69 -11.05
C ALA A 329 -21.62 25.15 -10.22
N GLY A 330 -21.50 26.30 -9.54
CA GLY A 330 -22.56 26.92 -8.75
C GLY A 330 -22.56 26.46 -7.28
N LYS A 331 -23.29 27.19 -6.42
CA LYS A 331 -23.41 26.95 -4.96
C LYS A 331 -22.11 26.91 -4.13
N GLY A 332 -20.97 27.25 -4.72
CA GLY A 332 -19.67 27.24 -4.05
C GLY A 332 -18.67 26.35 -4.76
N ASP A 333 -19.10 25.40 -5.58
CA ASP A 333 -18.19 24.44 -6.21
C ASP A 333 -17.44 25.06 -7.40
N SER A 334 -16.15 24.74 -7.54
CA SER A 334 -15.34 25.15 -8.68
C SER A 334 -14.16 24.22 -8.92
N ILE A 335 -13.83 23.98 -10.19
CA ILE A 335 -12.54 23.41 -10.57
C ILE A 335 -11.65 24.49 -11.19
N THR A 336 -10.40 24.54 -10.74
CA THR A 336 -9.38 25.50 -11.21
C THR A 336 -8.30 24.77 -11.98
N VAL A 337 -8.18 25.03 -13.28
CA VAL A 337 -7.04 24.54 -14.08
C VAL A 337 -5.94 25.59 -14.04
N LYS A 338 -4.80 25.23 -13.43
CA LYS A 338 -3.66 26.13 -13.25
C LYS A 338 -3.00 26.46 -14.58
N ASN A 339 -2.56 27.71 -14.72
CA ASN A 339 -1.71 28.15 -15.84
C ASN A 339 -2.29 27.97 -17.26
N TRP A 340 -3.59 27.69 -17.41
CA TRP A 340 -4.29 27.56 -18.69
C TRP A 340 -3.87 28.61 -19.74
N PHE A 341 -3.72 29.88 -19.33
CA PHE A 341 -3.40 30.99 -20.24
C PHE A 341 -1.89 31.27 -20.39
N TYR A 342 -1.01 30.39 -19.90
CA TYR A 342 0.45 30.52 -20.02
C TYR A 342 1.10 29.55 -21.02
N GLY A 343 0.35 28.60 -21.58
CA GLY A 343 0.81 27.69 -22.64
C GLY A 343 -0.20 26.58 -22.88
N GLU A 344 -0.23 26.03 -24.10
CA GLU A 344 -1.16 24.96 -24.50
C GLU A 344 -0.93 23.68 -23.70
N GLN A 345 0.29 23.42 -23.25
CA GLN A 345 0.68 22.26 -22.44
C GLN A 345 0.20 22.28 -20.96
N ASN A 346 -0.64 23.25 -20.59
CA ASN A 346 -1.26 23.29 -19.26
C ASN A 346 -2.80 23.35 -19.41
N GLN A 347 -3.30 23.00 -20.60
CA GLN A 347 -4.70 23.11 -20.95
C GLN A 347 -5.26 21.72 -21.12
N ILE A 348 -6.31 21.42 -20.38
CA ILE A 348 -7.08 20.22 -20.62
C ILE A 348 -7.78 20.29 -21.99
N GLU A 349 -7.49 19.32 -22.87
CA GLU A 349 -7.97 19.28 -24.25
C GLU A 349 -9.50 19.20 -24.33
N MET A 350 -10.13 18.47 -23.41
CA MET A 350 -11.54 18.16 -23.51
C MET A 350 -12.31 18.22 -22.20
N LEU A 351 -13.47 18.88 -22.22
CA LEU A 351 -14.50 18.76 -21.19
C LEU A 351 -15.59 17.81 -21.69
N SER A 352 -15.86 16.74 -20.95
CA SER A 352 -16.88 15.74 -21.25
C SER A 352 -18.08 15.83 -20.33
N PHE A 353 -19.29 15.64 -20.90
CA PHE A 353 -20.55 15.64 -20.15
C PHE A 353 -21.39 14.41 -20.47
N ASN A 354 -21.62 13.58 -19.45
CA ASN A 354 -22.39 12.33 -19.56
C ASN A 354 -23.87 12.49 -19.93
N SER A 355 -24.44 13.70 -19.83
CA SER A 355 -25.87 13.90 -20.03
C SER A 355 -26.32 13.90 -21.49
N ASN A 356 -25.43 14.12 -22.48
CA ASN A 356 -25.80 14.28 -23.90
C ASN A 356 -24.68 14.04 -24.94
N ASP A 357 -23.59 13.32 -24.62
CA ASP A 357 -22.39 13.23 -25.49
C ASP A 357 -21.85 14.60 -25.95
N ILE A 358 -21.99 15.61 -25.08
CA ILE A 358 -21.43 16.94 -25.36
C ILE A 358 -19.97 16.92 -24.92
N SER A 359 -19.09 17.26 -25.85
CA SER A 359 -17.69 17.60 -25.56
C SER A 359 -17.43 19.05 -25.91
N VAL A 360 -16.56 19.70 -25.14
CA VAL A 360 -16.07 21.05 -25.42
C VAL A 360 -14.55 20.99 -25.45
N SER A 361 -13.93 21.45 -26.54
CA SER A 361 -12.47 21.45 -26.65
C SER A 361 -11.83 22.71 -26.05
N ASN A 362 -10.54 22.62 -25.72
CA ASN A 362 -9.72 23.78 -25.33
C ASN A 362 -9.78 24.92 -26.36
N GLU A 363 -9.77 24.62 -27.66
CA GLU A 363 -9.92 25.60 -28.74
C GLU A 363 -11.23 26.39 -28.64
N GLN A 364 -12.33 25.72 -28.30
CA GLN A 364 -13.64 26.34 -28.13
C GLN A 364 -13.70 27.24 -26.89
N ILE A 365 -13.08 26.79 -25.80
CA ILE A 365 -12.94 27.59 -24.57
C ILE A 365 -12.10 28.84 -24.86
N ASN A 366 -10.93 28.67 -25.50
CA ASN A 366 -10.04 29.77 -25.88
C ASN A 366 -10.72 30.76 -26.82
N ALA A 367 -11.47 30.28 -27.82
CA ALA A 367 -12.25 31.13 -28.72
C ALA A 367 -13.30 31.98 -27.98
N ALA A 368 -13.96 31.42 -26.95
CA ALA A 368 -14.91 32.16 -26.14
C ALA A 368 -14.24 33.30 -25.34
N PHE A 369 -12.98 33.12 -24.91
CA PHE A 369 -12.22 34.17 -24.22
C PHE A 369 -11.56 35.18 -25.17
N ASN A 370 -11.22 34.82 -26.41
CA ASN A 370 -10.64 35.73 -27.42
C ASN A 370 -11.58 36.89 -27.82
N HIS A 371 -12.88 36.79 -27.49
CA HIS A 371 -13.85 37.87 -27.64
C HIS A 371 -14.06 38.72 -26.38
N SER A 372 -13.26 38.51 -25.33
CA SER A 372 -13.52 38.99 -23.99
C SER A 372 -12.31 39.70 -23.38
N SER A 373 -12.54 40.73 -22.56
CA SER A 373 -11.48 41.42 -21.81
C SER A 373 -10.99 40.56 -20.63
N TYR A 374 -9.73 40.68 -20.25
CA TYR A 374 -9.16 40.02 -19.06
C TYR A 374 -10.08 40.15 -17.82
N GLY A 375 -10.46 39.04 -17.19
CA GLY A 375 -11.46 38.98 -16.12
C GLY A 375 -12.92 38.79 -16.59
N ALA A 376 -13.14 38.48 -17.87
CA ALA A 376 -14.46 38.12 -18.38
C ALA A 376 -14.90 36.73 -17.91
N SER A 377 -16.20 36.59 -17.73
CA SER A 377 -16.86 35.31 -17.47
C SER A 377 -17.71 34.91 -18.68
N VAL A 378 -17.63 33.64 -19.07
CA VAL A 378 -18.42 33.03 -20.14
C VAL A 378 -19.38 32.04 -19.49
N SER A 379 -20.67 32.16 -19.75
CA SER A 379 -21.64 31.17 -19.22
C SER A 379 -21.60 29.91 -20.07
N GLY A 380 -21.80 28.75 -19.46
CA GLY A 380 -21.85 27.48 -20.19
C GLY A 380 -22.99 27.43 -21.21
N ALA A 381 -24.09 28.16 -20.99
CA ALA A 381 -25.14 28.33 -22.00
C ALA A 381 -24.64 29.09 -23.25
N SER A 382 -23.80 30.12 -23.08
CA SER A 382 -23.19 30.82 -24.21
C SER A 382 -22.17 29.95 -24.95
N LEU A 383 -21.38 29.16 -24.21
CA LEU A 383 -20.42 28.22 -24.78
C LEU A 383 -21.14 27.11 -25.56
N ALA A 384 -22.21 26.53 -25.02
CA ALA A 384 -23.04 25.54 -25.70
C ALA A 384 -23.59 26.05 -27.04
N ALA A 385 -24.04 27.31 -27.10
CA ALA A 385 -24.52 27.93 -28.34
C ALA A 385 -23.40 28.07 -29.39
N MET A 386 -22.19 28.45 -28.97
CA MET A 386 -21.02 28.54 -29.85
C MET A 386 -20.63 27.18 -30.43
N VAL A 387 -20.63 26.12 -29.61
CA VAL A 387 -20.32 24.75 -30.05
C VAL A 387 -21.32 24.28 -31.11
N GLN A 388 -22.62 24.50 -30.89
CA GLN A 388 -23.64 24.13 -31.86
C GLN A 388 -23.52 24.92 -33.18
N GLU A 389 -23.19 26.21 -33.10
CA GLU A 389 -23.00 27.04 -34.29
C GLU A 389 -21.79 26.57 -35.13
N GLN A 390 -20.66 26.28 -34.50
CA GLN A 390 -19.47 25.73 -35.19
C GLN A 390 -19.76 24.38 -35.85
N ALA A 391 -20.48 23.48 -35.15
CA ALA A 391 -20.88 22.19 -35.71
C ALA A 391 -21.78 22.37 -36.96
N ALA A 392 -22.75 23.28 -36.90
CA ALA A 392 -23.63 23.59 -38.02
C ALA A 392 -22.88 24.21 -39.22
N GLN A 393 -21.91 25.09 -38.97
CA GLN A 393 -21.08 25.70 -40.01
C GLN A 393 -20.19 24.66 -40.70
N THR A 394 -19.61 23.73 -39.94
CA THR A 394 -18.76 22.65 -40.48
C THR A 394 -19.59 21.70 -41.36
N ALA A 395 -20.80 21.35 -40.92
CA ALA A 395 -21.72 20.51 -41.68
C ALA A 395 -22.25 21.17 -42.96
N ALA A 396 -22.24 22.50 -43.07
CA ALA A 396 -22.69 23.23 -44.26
C ALA A 396 -21.60 23.36 -45.35
N VAL A 397 -20.36 23.02 -45.04
CA VAL A 397 -19.19 23.13 -45.94
C VAL A 397 -18.81 21.76 -46.56
N ILE A 398 -19.41 20.68 -46.08
CA ILE A 398 -19.32 19.30 -46.61
C ILE A 398 -20.54 19.04 -47.50
#